data_AF-A0A2K0WC64-F1
#
_entry.id   AF-A0A2K0WC64-F1
#
_cell.length_a   1.000
_cell.length_b   1.000
_cell.length_c   1.000
_cell.angle_alpha   90.00
_cell.angle_beta   90.00
_cell.angle_gamma   90.00
#
_symmetry.space_group_name_H-M   'P 1'
#
loop_
_entity.id
_entity.type
_entity.pdbx_description
1 polymer ?
#
loop_
_entity_poly.entity_id
_entity_poly.type
_entity_poly.pdbx_seq_one_letter_code
_entity_poly.pdbx_strand_id
1 'polypeptide(L)'
;MHIIPNPAAVLRDTLRILRPGGLLAFSVPHANNGHDGGWVPDLRSSLESLPFQTPFPDPMPVALHGKPEWVEPEGIEAELVGHGFVDVKAETVDLIHPVVNAEGFLASFGMTIKWVINTYWTVEQKEQYEDDFNKILVEHLQIKHGGKGWDLKSTAILVTARTPQYFIYQIVNKV
;
A
#
# COMPACT_ATOMS: atom_id res chain seq x y z
N MET A 1 0.93 -4.13 -7.57
CA MET A 1 0.71 -5.54 -7.17
C MET A 1 -0.13 -5.69 -5.89
N HIS A 2 0.10 -4.91 -4.82
CA HIS A 2 -0.60 -5.01 -3.53
C HIS A 2 -2.16 -4.85 -3.53
N ILE A 3 -2.75 -4.21 -4.55
CA ILE A 3 -4.22 -4.04 -4.68
C ILE A 3 -4.85 -4.91 -5.78
N ILE A 4 -4.05 -5.61 -6.57
CA ILE A 4 -4.55 -6.37 -7.72
C ILE A 4 -5.11 -7.71 -7.20
N PRO A 5 -6.38 -8.07 -7.44
CA PRO A 5 -6.98 -9.29 -6.87
C PRO A 5 -6.24 -10.58 -7.20
N ASN A 6 -5.60 -10.66 -8.38
CA ASN A 6 -4.81 -11.82 -8.79
C ASN A 6 -3.45 -11.39 -9.39
N PRO A 7 -2.44 -11.12 -8.54
CA PRO A 7 -1.11 -10.69 -8.99
C PRO A 7 -0.42 -11.72 -9.89
N ALA A 8 -0.61 -13.02 -9.63
CA ALA A 8 -0.07 -14.11 -10.45
C ALA A 8 -0.58 -14.10 -11.90
N ALA A 9 -1.83 -13.69 -12.13
CA ALA A 9 -2.35 -13.52 -13.50
C ALA A 9 -1.64 -12.38 -14.24
N VAL A 10 -1.31 -11.28 -13.53
CA VAL A 10 -0.54 -10.17 -14.08
C VAL A 10 0.88 -10.61 -14.45
N LEU A 11 1.52 -11.43 -13.61
CA LEU A 11 2.85 -11.98 -13.92
C LEU A 11 2.86 -12.82 -15.20
N ARG A 12 1.87 -13.72 -15.35
CA ARG A 12 1.74 -14.53 -16.58
C ARG A 12 1.49 -13.68 -17.81
N ASP A 13 0.63 -12.66 -17.71
CA ASP A 13 0.38 -11.77 -18.83
C ASP A 13 1.59 -10.90 -19.17
N THR A 14 2.35 -10.48 -18.15
CA THR A 14 3.60 -9.73 -18.30
C THR A 14 4.65 -10.54 -19.08
N LEU A 15 4.83 -11.83 -18.75
CA LEU A 15 5.73 -12.72 -19.48
C LEU A 15 5.31 -12.88 -20.96
N ARG A 16 4.00 -12.90 -21.22
CA ARG A 16 3.45 -13.02 -22.58
C ARG A 16 3.70 -11.78 -23.43
N ILE A 17 3.60 -10.58 -22.84
CA ILE A 17 3.69 -9.31 -23.59
C ILE A 17 5.12 -8.78 -23.72
N LEU A 18 6.00 -9.07 -22.76
CA LEU A 18 7.38 -8.61 -22.80
C LEU A 18 8.19 -9.49 -23.76
N ARG A 19 8.98 -8.84 -24.62
CA ARG A 19 10.02 -9.54 -25.39
C ARG A 19 10.99 -10.28 -24.46
N PRO A 20 11.65 -11.37 -24.89
CA PRO A 20 12.68 -12.02 -24.10
C PRO A 20 13.81 -11.09 -23.67
N GLY A 21 14.24 -11.20 -22.40
CA GLY A 21 15.15 -10.26 -21.75
C GLY A 21 14.52 -8.90 -21.40
N GLY A 22 13.21 -8.73 -21.59
CA GLY A 22 12.45 -7.52 -21.27
C GLY A 22 12.41 -7.25 -19.77
N LEU A 23 12.33 -5.97 -19.39
CA LEU A 23 12.31 -5.52 -17.99
C LEU A 23 10.87 -5.33 -17.51
N LEU A 24 10.53 -5.95 -16.39
CA LEU A 24 9.40 -5.59 -15.54
C LEU A 24 9.92 -4.72 -14.39
N ALA A 25 9.27 -3.60 -14.13
CA ALA A 25 9.51 -2.77 -12.96
C ALA A 25 8.20 -2.29 -12.36
N PHE A 26 8.09 -2.31 -11.03
CA PHE A 26 6.95 -1.78 -10.30
C PHE A 26 7.34 -1.43 -8.86
N SER A 27 6.48 -0.67 -8.19
CA SER A 27 6.60 -0.41 -6.75
C SER A 27 5.36 -0.86 -6.00
N VAL A 28 5.54 -1.21 -4.73
CA VAL A 28 4.47 -1.48 -3.76
C VAL A 28 4.84 -0.88 -2.40
N PRO A 29 3.87 -0.52 -1.55
CA PRO A 29 4.13 -0.22 -0.15
C PRO A 29 4.66 -1.45 0.61
N HIS A 30 5.53 -1.22 1.59
CA HIS A 30 5.99 -2.25 2.51
C HIS A 30 4.95 -2.55 3.60
N ALA A 31 4.91 -3.79 4.11
CA ALA A 31 3.98 -4.24 5.15
C ALA A 31 3.97 -3.33 6.40
N ASN A 32 5.15 -2.89 6.84
CA ASN A 32 5.30 -1.98 8.00
C ASN A 32 4.51 -0.67 7.89
N ASN A 33 4.14 -0.24 6.68
CA ASN A 33 3.29 0.94 6.53
C ASN A 33 1.90 0.77 7.17
N GLY A 34 1.45 -0.47 7.39
CA GLY A 34 0.21 -0.76 8.08
C GLY A 34 0.18 -0.37 9.57
N HIS A 35 1.34 -0.12 10.18
CA HIS A 35 1.44 0.34 11.56
C HIS A 35 1.75 1.84 11.65
N ASP A 36 2.95 2.21 11.20
CA ASP A 36 3.57 3.51 11.49
C ASP A 36 3.86 4.34 10.23
N GLY A 37 3.47 3.84 9.06
CA GLY A 37 3.78 4.48 7.78
C GLY A 37 2.63 5.29 7.18
N GLY A 38 3.00 6.35 6.47
CA GLY A 38 2.09 7.17 5.67
C GLY A 38 0.98 7.79 6.51
N TRP A 39 -0.25 7.61 6.07
CA TRP A 39 -1.44 8.23 6.64
C TRP A 39 -1.99 7.51 7.90
N VAL A 40 -1.53 6.29 8.17
CA VAL A 40 -2.13 5.41 9.19
C VAL A 40 -2.05 6.02 10.60
N PRO A 41 -0.91 6.55 11.09
CA PRO A 41 -0.83 7.10 12.45
C PRO A 41 -1.69 8.34 12.66
N ASP A 42 -1.82 9.18 11.63
CA ASP A 42 -2.64 10.39 11.67
C ASP A 42 -4.12 10.03 11.73
N LEU A 43 -4.59 9.10 10.89
CA LEU A 43 -5.97 8.62 10.98
C LEU A 43 -6.24 7.91 12.31
N ARG A 44 -5.35 7.02 12.76
CA ARG A 44 -5.47 6.31 14.05
C ARG A 44 -5.64 7.30 15.20
N SER A 45 -4.75 8.31 15.29
CA SER A 45 -4.83 9.31 16.36
C SER A 45 -6.11 10.16 16.31
N SER A 46 -6.66 10.38 15.12
CA SER A 46 -7.91 11.13 14.96
C SER A 46 -9.11 10.30 15.40
N LEU A 47 -9.11 9.01 15.05
CA LEU A 47 -10.11 8.04 15.50
C LEU A 47 -10.08 7.86 17.03
N GLU A 48 -8.90 7.82 17.65
CA GLU A 48 -8.73 7.74 19.11
C GLU A 48 -9.23 9.00 19.85
N SER A 49 -9.37 10.14 19.16
CA SER A 49 -9.90 11.38 19.73
C SER A 49 -11.43 11.39 19.84
N LEU A 50 -12.11 10.46 19.18
CA LEU A 50 -13.56 10.36 19.20
C LEU A 50 -14.09 9.90 20.57
N PRO A 51 -15.30 10.31 20.97
CA PRO A 51 -15.87 9.95 22.28
C PRO A 51 -16.31 8.46 22.37
N PHE A 52 -15.97 7.65 21.37
CA PHE A 52 -16.31 6.25 21.26
C PHE A 52 -15.18 5.48 20.59
N GLN A 53 -15.11 4.18 20.85
CA GLN A 53 -14.12 3.32 20.21
C GLN A 53 -14.54 3.00 18.77
N THR A 54 -13.71 3.36 17.81
CA THR A 54 -13.88 2.94 16.42
C THR A 54 -13.05 1.70 16.12
N PRO A 55 -13.60 0.69 15.42
CA PRO A 55 -12.80 -0.39 14.88
C PRO A 55 -11.82 0.16 13.84
N PHE A 56 -10.54 -0.09 14.05
CA PHE A 56 -9.47 0.22 13.11
C PHE A 56 -8.45 -0.93 13.15
N PRO A 57 -8.13 -1.56 12.01
CA PRO A 57 -7.17 -2.65 12.01
C PRO A 57 -5.78 -2.21 12.49
N ASP A 58 -5.10 -3.08 13.22
CA ASP A 58 -3.71 -2.91 13.59
C ASP A 58 -2.96 -4.25 13.41
N PRO A 59 -2.21 -4.42 12.31
CA PRO A 59 -1.94 -3.43 11.25
C PRO A 59 -3.12 -3.16 10.32
N MET A 60 -3.14 -1.96 9.72
CA MET A 60 -3.92 -1.66 8.52
C MET A 60 -3.49 -2.56 7.35
N PRO A 61 -4.41 -3.28 6.68
CA PRO A 61 -4.06 -4.13 5.56
C PRO A 61 -3.39 -3.35 4.42
N VAL A 62 -2.13 -3.70 4.13
CA VAL A 62 -1.38 -3.14 3.00
C VAL A 62 -1.63 -3.96 1.73
N ALA A 63 -1.68 -5.29 1.84
CA ALA A 63 -2.08 -6.18 0.75
C ALA A 63 -3.60 -6.40 0.75
N LEU A 64 -4.34 -5.62 -0.02
CA LEU A 64 -5.81 -5.61 0.01
C LEU A 64 -6.46 -6.90 -0.52
N HIS A 65 -5.70 -7.72 -1.25
CA HIS A 65 -6.15 -9.03 -1.74
C HIS A 65 -5.85 -10.18 -0.77
N GLY A 66 -5.30 -9.88 0.41
CA GLY A 66 -5.04 -10.87 1.47
C GLY A 66 -3.81 -11.74 1.25
N LYS A 67 -2.95 -11.40 0.28
CA LYS A 67 -1.71 -12.13 0.02
C LYS A 67 -0.48 -11.32 0.49
N PRO A 68 0.03 -11.57 1.71
CA PRO A 68 1.03 -10.73 2.36
C PRO A 68 2.39 -10.75 1.64
N GLU A 69 2.69 -11.79 0.86
CA GLU A 69 3.94 -11.89 0.12
C GLU A 69 4.15 -10.73 -0.87
N TRP A 70 3.07 -10.02 -1.26
CA TRP A 70 3.13 -8.88 -2.18
C TRP A 70 3.45 -7.52 -1.53
N VAL A 71 3.76 -7.52 -0.23
CA VAL A 71 4.19 -6.34 0.54
C VAL A 71 5.46 -6.62 1.35
N GLU A 72 6.15 -7.72 1.05
CA GLU A 72 7.40 -8.17 1.67
C GLU A 72 8.44 -8.43 0.56
N PRO A 73 9.68 -7.90 0.65
CA PRO A 73 10.67 -8.05 -0.42
C PRO A 73 10.90 -9.52 -0.80
N GLU A 74 11.15 -10.38 0.19
CA GLU A 74 11.45 -11.80 -0.01
C GLU A 74 10.26 -12.56 -0.63
N GLY A 75 9.04 -12.21 -0.21
CA GLY A 75 7.82 -12.77 -0.78
C GLY A 75 7.64 -12.42 -2.25
N ILE A 76 7.89 -11.16 -2.62
CA ILE A 76 7.83 -10.69 -4.01
C ILE A 76 8.89 -11.39 -4.86
N GLU A 77 10.11 -11.53 -4.33
CA GLU A 77 11.20 -12.22 -5.04
C GLU A 77 10.84 -13.68 -5.31
N ALA A 78 10.32 -14.38 -4.32
CA ALA A 78 9.88 -15.78 -4.45
C ALA A 78 8.78 -15.94 -5.51
N GLU A 79 7.78 -15.05 -5.51
CA GLU A 79 6.69 -15.07 -6.50
C GLU A 79 7.21 -14.83 -7.93
N LEU A 80 8.11 -13.88 -8.12
CA LEU A 80 8.69 -13.57 -9.43
C LEU A 80 9.54 -14.72 -9.96
N VAL A 81 10.41 -15.28 -9.13
CA VAL A 81 11.23 -16.45 -9.49
C VAL A 81 10.34 -17.66 -9.79
N GLY A 82 9.32 -17.92 -8.96
CA GLY A 82 8.36 -19.01 -9.15
C GLY A 82 7.57 -18.91 -10.46
N HIS A 83 7.38 -17.70 -10.98
CA HIS A 83 6.76 -17.47 -12.29
C HIS A 83 7.74 -17.46 -13.47
N GLY A 84 9.04 -17.65 -13.22
CA GLY A 84 10.06 -17.78 -14.27
C GLY A 84 10.74 -16.47 -14.67
N PHE A 85 10.59 -15.40 -13.89
CA PHE A 85 11.44 -14.22 -14.05
C PHE A 85 12.86 -14.50 -13.56
N VAL A 86 13.82 -13.76 -14.12
CA VAL A 86 15.25 -13.82 -13.78
C VAL A 86 15.75 -12.43 -13.43
N ASP A 87 16.98 -12.32 -12.90
CA ASP A 87 17.58 -11.04 -12.46
C ASP A 87 16.65 -10.22 -11.55
N VAL A 88 15.97 -10.91 -10.64
CA VAL A 88 14.98 -10.32 -9.72
C VAL A 88 15.70 -9.54 -8.63
N LYS A 89 15.19 -8.35 -8.32
CA LYS A 89 15.58 -7.53 -7.18
C LYS A 89 14.35 -6.88 -6.56
N ALA A 90 14.20 -6.98 -5.25
CA ALA A 90 13.26 -6.18 -4.48
C ALA A 90 14.01 -5.40 -3.39
N GLU A 91 14.04 -4.07 -3.51
CA GLU A 91 14.78 -3.20 -2.59
C GLU A 91 13.82 -2.26 -1.86
N THR A 92 14.02 -2.07 -0.56
CA THR A 92 13.25 -1.10 0.23
C THR A 92 13.86 0.29 0.14
N VAL A 93 13.01 1.30 0.01
CA VAL A 93 13.40 2.71 0.00
C VAL A 93 12.46 3.48 0.92
N ASP A 94 13.04 4.26 1.83
CA ASP A 94 12.30 5.18 2.67
C ASP A 94 11.86 6.42 1.88
N LEU A 95 10.60 6.78 2.04
CA LEU A 95 9.95 7.90 1.40
C LEU A 95 9.49 8.92 2.44
N ILE A 96 9.66 10.19 2.10
CA ILE A 96 9.15 11.32 2.85
C ILE A 96 8.12 12.03 1.99
N HIS A 97 6.89 12.16 2.48
CA HIS A 97 5.81 12.86 1.82
C HIS A 97 5.46 14.13 2.62
N PRO A 98 5.85 15.31 2.16
CA PRO A 98 5.52 16.55 2.85
C PRO A 98 4.03 16.85 2.70
N VAL A 99 3.39 17.15 3.82
CA VAL A 99 2.00 17.59 3.92
C VAL A 99 2.01 19.05 4.35
N VAL A 100 1.35 19.90 3.55
CA VAL A 100 1.38 21.35 3.77
C VAL A 100 0.59 21.75 5.02
N ASN A 101 -0.54 21.10 5.28
CA ASN A 101 -1.46 21.30 6.40
C ASN A 101 -2.51 20.17 6.46
N ALA A 102 -3.41 20.23 7.44
CA ALA A 102 -4.46 19.23 7.65
C ALA A 102 -5.43 19.09 6.47
N GLU A 103 -5.77 20.18 5.80
CA GLU A 103 -6.59 20.16 4.60
C GLU A 103 -5.87 19.46 3.44
N GLY A 104 -4.56 19.67 3.31
CA GLY A 104 -3.71 18.98 2.33
C GLY A 104 -3.61 17.48 2.59
N PHE A 105 -3.59 17.08 3.87
CA PHE A 105 -3.69 15.66 4.25
C PHE A 105 -5.01 15.06 3.78
N LEU A 106 -6.14 15.70 4.13
CA LEU A 106 -7.46 15.25 3.74
C LEU A 106 -7.63 15.20 2.21
N ALA A 107 -7.10 16.20 1.49
CA ALA A 107 -7.11 16.20 0.03
C ALA A 107 -6.34 15.01 -0.58
N SER A 108 -5.25 14.58 0.07
CA SER A 108 -4.40 13.49 -0.41
C SER A 108 -4.97 12.10 -0.07
N PHE A 109 -5.60 11.95 1.09
CA PHE A 109 -6.01 10.64 1.64
C PHE A 109 -7.52 10.47 1.84
N GLY A 110 -8.33 11.46 1.49
CA GLY A 110 -9.78 11.45 1.76
C GLY A 110 -10.51 10.24 1.16
N MET A 111 -10.11 9.77 -0.02
CA MET A 111 -10.66 8.55 -0.60
C MET A 111 -10.33 7.30 0.21
N THR A 112 -9.09 7.20 0.71
CA THR A 112 -8.65 6.08 1.56
C THR A 112 -9.36 6.12 2.91
N ILE A 113 -9.48 7.30 3.51
CA ILE A 113 -10.23 7.51 4.77
C ILE A 113 -11.69 7.10 4.60
N LYS A 114 -12.34 7.54 3.51
CA LYS A 114 -13.71 7.15 3.20
C LYS A 114 -13.85 5.64 3.03
N TRP A 115 -12.88 4.97 2.41
CA TRP A 115 -12.86 3.52 2.33
C TRP A 115 -12.77 2.86 3.71
N VAL A 116 -11.87 3.32 4.60
CA VAL A 116 -11.75 2.83 5.98
C VAL A 116 -13.08 2.96 6.74
N ILE A 117 -13.69 4.15 6.71
CA ILE A 117 -14.99 4.38 7.36
C ILE A 117 -16.03 3.40 6.81
N ASN A 118 -16.10 3.27 5.48
CA ASN A 118 -17.07 2.40 4.86
C ASN A 118 -16.89 0.92 5.20
N THR A 119 -15.65 0.46 5.34
CA THR A 119 -15.32 -0.94 5.62
C THR A 119 -15.46 -1.29 7.10
N TYR A 120 -15.07 -0.40 8.01
CA TYR A 120 -14.92 -0.77 9.41
C TYR A 120 -16.01 -0.20 10.32
N TRP A 121 -16.62 0.94 10.00
CA TRP A 121 -17.63 1.52 10.88
C TRP A 121 -18.97 0.82 10.78
N THR A 122 -19.69 0.76 11.90
CA THR A 122 -21.09 0.31 11.95
C THR A 122 -22.01 1.32 11.26
N VAL A 123 -23.26 0.91 10.99
CA VAL A 123 -24.26 1.80 10.39
C VAL A 123 -24.53 3.00 11.32
N GLU A 124 -24.66 2.75 12.61
CA GLU A 124 -24.94 3.78 13.63
C GLU A 124 -23.79 4.80 13.73
N GLN A 125 -22.54 4.35 13.64
CA GLN A 125 -21.36 5.23 13.65
C GLN A 125 -21.34 6.14 12.42
N LYS A 126 -21.71 5.61 11.24
CA LYS A 126 -21.76 6.40 10.00
C LYS A 126 -22.88 7.44 10.05
N GLU A 127 -24.08 7.05 10.45
CA GLU A 127 -25.22 7.96 10.59
C GLU A 127 -24.93 9.13 11.54
N GLN A 128 -24.13 8.90 12.58
CA GLN A 128 -23.83 9.92 13.58
C GLN A 128 -22.64 10.81 13.21
N TYR A 129 -21.62 10.30 12.49
CA TYR A 129 -20.34 11.00 12.36
C TYR A 129 -19.81 11.11 10.93
N GLU A 130 -20.32 10.39 9.92
CA GLU A 130 -19.70 10.36 8.58
C GLU A 130 -19.61 11.75 7.92
N ASP A 131 -20.68 12.54 7.99
CA ASP A 131 -20.74 13.87 7.38
C ASP A 131 -19.76 14.87 8.02
N ASP A 132 -19.57 14.76 9.34
CA ASP A 132 -18.71 15.67 10.12
C ASP A 132 -17.28 15.14 10.30
N PHE A 133 -17.00 13.86 10.00
CA PHE A 133 -15.72 13.24 10.32
C PHE A 133 -14.54 13.95 9.67
N ASN A 134 -14.68 14.40 8.42
CA ASN A 134 -13.63 15.14 7.73
C ASN A 134 -13.25 16.44 8.46
N LYS A 135 -14.24 17.12 9.03
CA LYS A 135 -14.01 18.33 9.83
C LYS A 135 -13.29 17.99 11.13
N ILE A 136 -13.76 16.95 11.84
CA ILE A 136 -13.14 16.46 13.08
C ILE A 136 -11.67 16.06 12.84
N LEU A 137 -11.40 15.33 11.75
CA LEU A 137 -10.07 14.94 11.33
C LEU A 137 -9.17 16.15 11.08
N VAL A 138 -9.65 17.15 10.34
CA VAL A 138 -8.87 18.36 10.06
C VAL A 138 -8.57 19.13 11.34
N GLU A 139 -9.57 19.35 12.20
CA GLU A 139 -9.39 20.06 13.48
C GLU A 139 -8.38 19.32 14.39
N HIS A 140 -8.49 17.99 14.50
CA HIS A 140 -7.55 17.18 15.26
C HIS A 140 -6.12 17.29 14.73
N LEU A 141 -5.92 17.16 13.42
CA LEU A 141 -4.58 17.24 12.82
C LEU A 141 -3.99 18.65 12.90
N GLN A 142 -4.81 19.69 12.78
CA GLN A 142 -4.38 21.07 13.02
C GLN A 142 -3.85 21.24 14.44
N ILE A 143 -4.55 20.71 15.45
CA ILE A 143 -4.10 20.77 16.86
C ILE A 143 -2.82 19.96 17.05
N LYS A 144 -2.80 18.70 16.59
CA LYS A 144 -1.67 17.77 16.72
C LYS A 144 -0.37 18.33 16.15
N HIS A 145 -0.45 18.96 14.97
CA HIS A 145 0.72 19.50 14.26
C HIS A 145 0.91 21.01 14.45
N GLY A 146 0.14 21.63 15.35
CA GLY A 146 0.25 23.06 15.69
C GLY A 146 0.00 24.01 14.51
N GLY A 147 -0.88 23.63 13.59
CA GLY A 147 -1.22 24.39 12.38
C GLY A 147 -0.11 24.44 11.32
N LYS A 148 0.94 23.63 11.46
CA LYS A 148 2.05 23.55 10.51
C LYS A 148 1.93 22.33 9.61
N GLY A 149 2.68 22.35 8.51
CA GLY A 149 2.94 21.16 7.72
C GLY A 149 3.83 20.16 8.46
N TRP A 150 3.78 18.90 8.05
CA TRP A 150 4.59 17.81 8.59
C TRP A 150 4.96 16.80 7.51
N ASP A 151 5.88 15.91 7.84
CA ASP A 151 6.36 14.86 6.94
C ASP A 151 5.75 13.52 7.31
N LEU A 152 5.09 12.87 6.35
CA LEU A 152 4.73 11.47 6.46
C LEU A 152 5.90 10.61 6.00
N LYS A 153 6.30 9.65 6.83
CA LYS A 153 7.32 8.66 6.47
C LYS A 153 6.65 7.38 6.03
N SER A 154 7.10 6.79 4.93
CA SER A 154 6.65 5.47 4.51
C SER A 154 7.80 4.71 3.87
N THR A 155 7.65 3.40 3.68
CA THR A 155 8.63 2.59 2.96
C THR A 155 7.98 2.00 1.71
N ALA A 156 8.64 2.13 0.56
CA ALA A 156 8.26 1.46 -0.67
C ALA A 156 9.23 0.33 -0.97
N ILE A 157 8.74 -0.71 -1.62
CA ILE A 157 9.54 -1.77 -2.23
C ILE A 157 9.61 -1.47 -3.72
N LEU A 158 10.80 -1.26 -4.25
CA LEU A 158 11.09 -1.09 -5.66
C LEU A 158 11.53 -2.42 -6.23
N VAL A 159 10.83 -2.88 -7.25
CA VAL A 159 11.00 -4.22 -7.80
C VAL A 159 11.42 -4.12 -9.25
N THR A 160 12.45 -4.89 -9.61
CA THR A 160 12.85 -5.10 -11.00
C THR A 160 13.05 -6.59 -11.26
N ALA A 161 12.68 -7.03 -12.45
CA ALA A 161 12.89 -8.40 -12.90
C ALA A 161 12.95 -8.47 -14.42
N ARG A 162 13.58 -9.51 -14.97
CA ARG A 162 13.66 -9.73 -16.42
C ARG A 162 12.93 -10.98 -16.85
N THR A 163 12.35 -10.95 -18.04
CA THR A 163 11.89 -12.17 -18.70
C THR A 163 13.09 -13.00 -19.16
N PRO A 164 12.99 -14.33 -19.16
CA PRO A 164 14.09 -15.21 -19.56
C PRO A 164 14.46 -14.98 -21.04
N GLN A 165 15.74 -15.16 -21.38
CA GLN A 165 16.17 -15.20 -22.78
C GLN A 165 15.73 -16.51 -23.45
N TYR A 166 15.57 -16.49 -24.78
CA TYR A 166 15.16 -17.67 -25.58
C TYR A 166 16.01 -18.94 -25.34
N PHE A 167 17.28 -18.80 -24.95
CA PHE A 167 18.18 -19.93 -24.72
C PHE A 167 17.83 -20.74 -23.46
N ILE A 168 17.20 -20.13 -22.44
CA ILE A 168 16.85 -20.82 -21.18
C ILE A 168 15.48 -21.50 -21.29
N TYR A 169 14.54 -20.93 -22.06
CA TYR A 169 13.17 -21.44 -22.19
C TYR A 169 13.10 -22.87 -22.77
N GLN A 170 14.07 -23.26 -23.60
CA GLN A 170 14.13 -24.60 -24.19
C GLN A 170 14.70 -25.67 -23.24
N ILE A 171 15.44 -25.28 -22.20
CA ILE A 171 16.06 -26.23 -21.26
C ILE A 171 15.07 -26.56 -20.14
N VAL A 172 14.31 -25.56 -19.65
CA VAL A 172 13.37 -25.75 -18.53
C VAL A 172 12.11 -26.52 -18.92
N ASN A 173 11.68 -26.45 -20.19
CA ASN A 173 10.49 -27.18 -20.68
C ASN A 173 10.82 -28.55 -21.32
N LYS A 174 11.99 -29.12 -21.05
CA LYS A 174 12.44 -30.41 -21.60
C LYS A 174 12.75 -31.49 -20.55
N VAL A 175 12.39 -31.29 -19.29
CA VAL A 175 12.55 -32.30 -18.22
C VAL A 175 11.21 -32.63 -17.59
#